data_AF-A0A6A8AJD1-F1
#
_entry.id   AF-A0A6A8AJD1-F1
#
_cell.length_a   1.000
_cell.length_b   1.000
_cell.length_c   1.000
_cell.angle_alpha   90.00
_cell.angle_beta   90.00
_cell.angle_gamma   90.00
#
_symmetry.space_group_name_H-M   'P 1'
#
loop_
_entity.id
_entity.type
_entity.pdbx_description
1 polymer ?
#
loop_
_entity_poly.entity_id
_entity_poly.type
_entity_poly.pdbx_seq_one_letter_code
_entity_poly.pdbx_strand_id
1 'polypeptide(L)'
;MTEMPNRPLARIIRAEEAECWIDGYAFLEQAKAEAAAIRGGAQDEVAKAREAGHEEGRKAGEAHSAALLMRTQADVERYLGSVEPMVAMLAMQIVERVIGTFDDAELVARAAREALNGLREDKAVVVNVAPEILGEVQRRLEAMNSGALTVRVAADRHLSGRQSTVTTASTSIDVGIDTQLEAIRAAMQDQYQERSGS
;
A
#
# COMPACT_ATOMS: atom_id res chain seq x y z
N MET A 1 14.51 -11.29 -68.81
CA MET A 1 13.30 -10.64 -69.36
C MET A 1 13.60 -10.28 -70.80
N THR A 2 12.90 -10.88 -71.75
CA THR A 2 13.08 -10.60 -73.17
C THR A 2 12.57 -9.19 -73.45
N GLU A 3 13.46 -8.25 -73.77
CA GLU A 3 13.04 -6.92 -74.24
C GLU A 3 12.26 -7.11 -75.55
N MET A 4 11.01 -6.65 -75.55
CA MET A 4 10.22 -6.62 -76.78
C MET A 4 10.83 -5.62 -77.76
N PRO A 5 10.87 -5.94 -79.07
CA PRO A 5 11.55 -5.11 -80.05
C PRO A 5 10.87 -3.74 -80.21
N ASN A 6 11.56 -2.66 -79.83
CA ASN A 6 11.10 -1.27 -79.82
C ASN A 6 10.80 -0.64 -81.20
N ARG A 7 10.87 -1.44 -82.27
CA ARG A 7 10.59 -1.05 -83.66
C ARG A 7 10.23 -2.29 -84.49
N PRO A 8 9.52 -2.10 -85.61
CA PRO A 8 9.27 -3.19 -86.56
C PRO A 8 10.58 -3.81 -87.05
N LEU A 9 10.57 -5.13 -87.26
CA LEU A 9 11.76 -5.90 -87.68
C LEU A 9 12.18 -5.62 -89.14
N ALA A 10 11.26 -5.12 -89.97
CA ALA A 10 11.49 -4.76 -91.36
C ALA A 10 11.45 -3.25 -91.57
N ARG A 11 12.25 -2.75 -92.54
CA ARG A 11 12.35 -1.31 -92.85
C ARG A 11 11.10 -0.75 -93.55
N ILE A 12 10.27 -1.60 -94.16
CA ILE A 12 9.00 -1.24 -94.81
C ILE A 12 7.97 -2.28 -94.38
N ILE A 13 6.86 -1.83 -93.81
CA ILE A 13 5.73 -2.66 -93.35
C ILE A 13 4.43 -2.20 -94.01
N ARG A 14 3.40 -3.06 -94.01
CA ARG A 14 2.05 -2.70 -94.49
C ARG A 14 1.38 -1.73 -93.52
N ALA A 15 0.49 -0.87 -94.02
CA ALA A 15 -0.19 0.14 -93.21
C ALA A 15 -1.00 -0.48 -92.05
N GLU A 16 -1.75 -1.55 -92.33
CA GLU A 16 -2.54 -2.27 -91.33
C GLU A 16 -1.67 -2.87 -90.21
N GLU A 17 -0.49 -3.40 -90.57
CA GLU A 17 0.48 -3.90 -89.59
C GLU A 17 1.06 -2.76 -88.75
N ALA A 18 1.27 -1.58 -89.34
CA ALA A 18 1.75 -0.41 -88.62
C ALA A 18 0.74 0.08 -87.58
N GLU A 19 -0.56 0.09 -87.90
CA GLU A 19 -1.64 0.43 -86.97
C GLU A 19 -1.72 -0.55 -85.80
N CYS A 20 -1.71 -1.87 -86.06
CA CYS A 20 -1.68 -2.88 -85.00
C CYS A 20 -0.45 -2.73 -84.08
N TRP A 21 0.71 -2.35 -84.65
CA TRP A 21 1.91 -2.07 -83.87
C TRP A 21 1.76 -0.84 -82.98
N ILE A 22 1.19 0.26 -83.50
CA ILE A 22 0.97 1.50 -82.74
C ILE A 22 -0.02 1.26 -81.60
N ASP A 23 -1.14 0.60 -81.88
CA ASP A 23 -2.17 0.31 -80.88
C ASP A 23 -1.66 -0.63 -79.78
N GLY A 24 -0.90 -1.66 -80.15
CA GLY A 24 -0.27 -2.57 -79.19
C GLY A 24 0.73 -1.86 -78.26
N TYR A 25 1.49 -0.90 -78.80
CA TYR A 25 2.38 -0.06 -77.98
C TYR A 25 1.62 0.90 -77.07
N ALA A 26 0.55 1.53 -77.58
CA ALA A 26 -0.31 2.40 -76.76
C ALA A 26 -0.93 1.62 -75.59
N PHE A 27 -1.42 0.41 -75.84
CA PHE A 27 -1.95 -0.49 -74.80
C PHE A 27 -0.88 -0.88 -73.77
N LEU A 28 0.33 -1.22 -74.23
CA LEU A 28 1.43 -1.58 -73.34
C LEU A 28 1.87 -0.40 -72.44
N GLU A 29 1.95 0.81 -72.99
CA GLU A 29 2.28 2.00 -72.22
C GLU A 29 1.18 2.33 -71.19
N GLN A 30 -0.10 2.19 -71.56
CA GLN A 30 -1.20 2.33 -70.61
C GLN A 30 -1.12 1.30 -69.49
N ALA A 31 -0.90 0.02 -69.81
CA ALA A 31 -0.77 -1.05 -68.82
C ALA A 31 0.43 -0.82 -67.87
N LYS A 32 1.55 -0.30 -68.39
CA LYS A 32 2.70 0.10 -67.56
C LYS A 32 2.37 1.27 -66.63
N ALA A 33 1.66 2.27 -67.14
CA ALA A 33 1.24 3.43 -66.36
C ALA A 33 0.28 3.02 -65.23
N GLU A 34 -0.71 2.17 -65.53
CA GLU A 34 -1.63 1.61 -64.53
C GLU A 34 -0.89 0.75 -63.50
N ALA A 35 0.01 -0.13 -63.94
CA ALA A 35 0.83 -0.94 -63.02
C ALA A 35 1.78 -0.09 -62.16
N ALA A 36 2.24 1.06 -62.65
CA ALA A 36 3.02 2.02 -61.86
C ALA A 36 2.13 2.75 -60.85
N ALA A 37 0.93 3.19 -61.26
CA ALA A 37 -0.04 3.84 -60.38
C ALA A 37 -0.50 2.92 -59.24
N ILE A 38 -0.82 1.65 -59.55
CA ILE A 38 -1.20 0.65 -58.54
C ILE A 38 -0.05 0.42 -57.55
N ARG A 39 1.19 0.28 -58.04
CA ARG A 39 2.35 0.10 -57.17
C ARG A 39 2.61 1.33 -56.28
N GLY A 40 2.47 2.53 -56.83
CA GLY A 40 2.57 3.78 -56.06
C GLY A 40 1.50 3.86 -54.98
N GLY A 41 0.24 3.64 -55.34
CA GLY A 41 -0.88 3.64 -54.39
C GLY A 41 -0.71 2.61 -53.26
N ALA A 42 -0.30 1.39 -53.60
CA ALA A 42 -0.04 0.35 -52.60
C ALA A 42 1.12 0.73 -51.65
N GLN A 43 2.17 1.38 -52.15
CA GLN A 43 3.28 1.85 -51.31
C GLN A 43 2.83 2.96 -50.36
N ASP A 44 2.02 3.90 -50.83
CA ASP A 44 1.48 4.99 -50.01
C ASP A 44 0.53 4.48 -48.93
N GLU A 45 -0.34 3.51 -49.27
CA GLU A 45 -1.24 2.86 -48.30
C GLU A 45 -0.46 2.11 -47.22
N VAL A 46 0.58 1.37 -47.60
CA VAL A 46 1.46 0.67 -46.63
C VAL A 46 2.18 1.67 -45.74
N ALA A 47 2.65 2.80 -46.28
CA ALA A 47 3.30 3.84 -45.48
C ALA A 47 2.35 4.44 -44.46
N LYS A 48 1.13 4.83 -44.88
CA LYS A 48 0.08 5.36 -43.99
C LYS A 48 -0.33 4.36 -42.92
N ALA A 49 -0.52 3.09 -43.29
CA ALA A 49 -0.87 2.04 -42.33
C ALA A 49 0.24 1.82 -41.29
N ARG A 50 1.52 1.90 -41.69
CA ARG A 50 2.66 1.78 -40.76
C ARG A 50 2.73 2.95 -39.79
N GLU A 51 2.50 4.16 -40.26
CA GLU A 51 2.50 5.37 -39.43
C GLU A 51 1.34 5.33 -38.43
N ALA A 52 0.13 5.03 -38.90
CA ALA A 52 -1.05 4.87 -38.05
C ALA A 52 -0.84 3.78 -36.99
N GLY A 53 -0.33 2.60 -37.40
CA GLY A 53 -0.03 1.51 -36.48
C GLY A 53 1.07 1.85 -35.46
N HIS A 54 2.07 2.66 -35.83
CA HIS A 54 3.07 3.15 -34.89
C HIS A 54 2.46 4.09 -33.85
N GLU A 55 1.61 5.03 -34.27
CA GLU A 55 0.99 5.97 -33.34
C GLU A 55 0.01 5.27 -32.40
N GLU A 56 -0.81 4.36 -32.92
CA GLU A 56 -1.72 3.54 -32.14
C GLU A 56 -0.96 2.65 -31.15
N GLY A 57 0.08 1.95 -31.62
CA GLY A 57 0.93 1.12 -30.77
C GLY A 57 1.63 1.92 -29.68
N ARG A 58 2.11 3.13 -29.98
CA ARG A 58 2.69 4.04 -28.98
C ARG A 58 1.66 4.42 -27.91
N LYS A 59 0.47 4.87 -28.30
CA LYS A 59 -0.61 5.26 -27.36
C LYS A 59 -1.06 4.08 -26.50
N ALA A 60 -1.24 2.90 -27.11
CA ALA A 60 -1.62 1.69 -26.40
C ALA A 60 -0.52 1.23 -25.42
N GLY A 61 0.75 1.32 -25.83
CA GLY A 61 1.89 1.00 -24.98
C GLY A 61 2.04 1.94 -23.79
N GLU A 62 1.86 3.25 -23.99
CA GLU A 62 1.84 4.25 -22.92
C GLU A 62 0.71 3.98 -21.92
N ALA A 63 -0.50 3.75 -22.41
CA ALA A 63 -1.66 3.42 -21.57
C ALA A 63 -1.45 2.12 -20.77
N HIS A 64 -0.93 1.07 -21.42
CA HIS A 64 -0.65 -0.21 -20.77
C HIS A 64 0.43 -0.07 -19.69
N SER A 65 1.49 0.69 -19.97
CA SER A 65 2.58 0.93 -19.02
C SER A 65 2.07 1.71 -17.80
N ALA A 66 1.27 2.76 -18.02
CA ALA A 66 0.64 3.51 -16.94
C ALA A 66 -0.27 2.62 -16.08
N ALA A 67 -1.11 1.79 -16.69
CA ALA A 67 -1.97 0.86 -15.98
C ALA A 67 -1.18 -0.18 -15.17
N LEU A 68 -0.07 -0.68 -15.73
CA LEU A 68 0.81 -1.63 -15.03
C LEU A 68 1.46 -0.98 -13.80
N LEU A 69 1.95 0.26 -13.93
CA LEU A 69 2.52 1.02 -12.82
C LEU A 69 1.49 1.24 -11.71
N MET A 70 0.29 1.70 -12.05
CA MET A 70 -0.79 1.91 -11.08
C MET A 70 -1.18 0.62 -10.36
N ARG A 71 -1.32 -0.49 -11.09
CA ARG A 71 -1.62 -1.79 -10.49
C ARG A 71 -0.50 -2.25 -9.55
N THR A 72 0.75 -2.11 -9.98
CA THR A 72 1.91 -2.53 -9.18
C THR A 72 2.01 -1.70 -7.90
N GLN A 73 1.76 -0.40 -7.98
CA GLN A 73 1.73 0.46 -6.81
C GLN A 73 0.62 0.04 -5.84
N ALA A 74 -0.59 -0.21 -6.33
CA ALA A 74 -1.70 -0.70 -5.50
C ALA A 74 -1.41 -2.07 -4.86
N ASP A 75 -0.71 -2.96 -5.56
CA ASP A 75 -0.29 -4.26 -5.02
C ASP A 75 0.76 -4.10 -3.90
N VAL A 76 1.71 -3.16 -4.05
CA VAL A 76 2.69 -2.83 -3.00
C VAL A 76 2.01 -2.23 -1.78
N GLU A 77 1.11 -1.27 -1.97
CA GLU A 77 0.34 -0.64 -0.89
C GLU A 77 -0.49 -1.69 -0.12
N ARG A 78 -1.17 -2.59 -0.85
CA ARG A 78 -1.90 -3.71 -0.24
C ARG A 78 -0.98 -4.64 0.55
N TYR A 79 0.19 -4.98 -0.01
CA TYR A 79 1.15 -5.83 0.67
C TYR A 79 1.65 -5.19 1.97
N LEU A 80 2.10 -3.93 1.93
CA LEU A 80 2.55 -3.20 3.11
C LEU A 80 1.44 -3.06 4.15
N GLY A 81 0.22 -2.72 3.70
CA GLY A 81 -0.96 -2.66 4.57
C GLY A 81 -1.31 -3.99 5.22
N SER A 82 -1.00 -5.14 4.59
CA SER A 82 -1.19 -6.46 5.21
C SER A 82 -0.11 -6.82 6.24
N VAL A 83 1.12 -6.31 6.08
CA VAL A 83 2.26 -6.67 6.93
C VAL A 83 2.30 -5.85 8.21
N GLU A 84 2.00 -4.55 8.14
CA GLU A 84 2.00 -3.65 9.30
C GLU A 84 1.19 -4.18 10.51
N PRO A 85 -0.08 -4.63 10.37
CA PRO A 85 -0.85 -5.15 11.49
C PRO A 85 -0.28 -6.45 12.05
N MET A 86 0.29 -7.32 11.20
CA MET A 86 0.92 -8.55 11.67
C MET A 86 2.12 -8.28 12.57
N VAL A 87 2.96 -7.30 12.20
CA VAL A 87 4.12 -6.89 13.00
C VAL A 87 3.69 -6.23 14.31
N ALA A 88 2.68 -5.35 14.27
CA ALA A 88 2.15 -4.70 15.47
C ALA A 88 1.56 -5.73 16.46
N MET A 89 0.77 -6.68 15.97
CA MET A 89 0.24 -7.77 16.81
C MET A 89 1.35 -8.64 17.39
N LEU A 90 2.37 -8.98 16.60
CA LEU A 90 3.51 -9.75 17.09
C LEU A 90 4.26 -9.00 18.20
N ALA A 91 4.52 -7.71 18.01
CA ALA A 91 5.13 -6.87 19.03
C ALA A 91 4.29 -6.86 20.31
N MET A 92 2.97 -6.75 20.19
CA MET A 92 2.05 -6.79 21.33
C MET A 92 2.12 -8.13 22.09
N GLN A 93 2.12 -9.26 21.36
CA GLN A 93 2.28 -10.59 21.96
C GLN A 93 3.61 -10.74 22.69
N ILE A 94 4.69 -10.16 22.16
CA ILE A 94 6.00 -10.15 22.82
C ILE A 94 5.94 -9.33 24.11
N VAL A 95 5.32 -8.15 24.09
CA VAL A 95 5.14 -7.30 25.27
C VAL A 95 4.35 -8.04 26.35
N GLU A 96 3.22 -8.65 26.00
CA GLU A 96 2.42 -9.46 26.94
C GLU A 96 3.23 -10.62 27.53
N ARG A 97 4.00 -11.33 26.70
CA ARG A 97 4.86 -12.42 27.16
C ARG A 97 5.94 -11.93 28.13
N VAL A 98 6.59 -10.81 27.82
CA VAL A 98 7.62 -10.21 28.69
C VAL A 98 6.99 -9.78 30.01
N ILE A 99 5.87 -9.07 29.94
CA ILE A 99 5.14 -8.60 31.12
C ILE A 99 4.67 -9.78 31.99
N GLY A 100 4.24 -10.89 31.39
CA GLY A 100 3.86 -12.11 32.11
C GLY A 100 5.01 -12.83 32.83
N THR A 101 6.27 -12.39 32.65
CA THR A 101 7.41 -12.93 33.42
C THR A 101 7.66 -12.20 34.74
N PHE A 102 7.01 -11.04 34.95
CA PHE A 102 7.15 -10.27 36.18
C PHE A 102 6.09 -10.66 37.21
N ASP A 103 6.42 -10.45 38.47
CA ASP A 103 5.49 -10.60 39.58
C ASP A 103 4.37 -9.53 39.52
N ASP A 104 3.12 -9.95 39.72
CA ASP A 104 1.94 -9.08 39.60
C ASP A 104 1.99 -7.90 40.58
N ALA A 105 2.43 -8.14 41.81
CA ALA A 105 2.59 -7.08 42.79
C ALA A 105 3.69 -6.08 42.39
N GLU A 106 4.66 -6.48 41.57
CA GLU A 106 5.80 -5.63 41.17
C GLU A 106 5.34 -4.65 40.11
N LEU A 107 4.66 -5.24 39.13
CA LEU A 107 4.02 -4.54 38.05
C LEU A 107 3.00 -3.52 38.57
N VAL A 108 2.09 -3.92 39.46
CA VAL A 108 1.13 -2.99 40.09
C VAL A 108 1.83 -1.88 40.87
N ALA A 109 2.87 -2.18 41.65
CA ALA A 109 3.60 -1.15 42.40
C ALA A 109 4.38 -0.18 41.49
N ARG A 110 4.85 -0.63 40.32
CA ARG A 110 5.49 0.23 39.30
C ARG A 110 4.46 1.12 38.62
N ALA A 111 3.34 0.56 38.16
CA ALA A 111 2.25 1.30 37.53
C ALA A 111 1.66 2.36 38.47
N ALA A 112 1.38 1.99 39.73
CA ALA A 112 0.88 2.92 40.74
C ALA A 112 1.86 4.08 40.99
N ARG A 113 3.17 3.80 41.06
CA ARG A 113 4.20 4.83 41.23
C ARG A 113 4.30 5.79 40.05
N GLU A 114 4.15 5.29 38.84
CA GLU A 114 4.10 6.13 37.64
C GLU A 114 2.87 7.04 37.64
N ALA A 115 1.70 6.50 37.97
CA ALA A 115 0.48 7.30 38.14
C ALA A 115 0.62 8.36 39.24
N LEU A 116 1.17 7.99 40.40
CA LEU A 116 1.42 8.91 41.52
C LEU A 116 2.40 10.04 41.16
N ASN A 117 3.39 9.78 40.31
CA ASN A 117 4.29 10.82 39.81
C ASN A 117 3.59 11.86 38.94
N GLY A 118 2.49 11.50 38.27
CA GLY A 118 1.62 12.43 37.54
C GLY A 118 0.68 13.24 38.44
N LEU A 119 0.40 12.76 39.66
CA LEU A 119 -0.57 13.32 40.60
C LEU A 119 0.08 14.17 41.71
N ARG A 120 1.22 14.83 41.42
CA ARG A 120 2.02 15.57 42.41
C ARG A 120 1.28 16.67 43.17
N GLU A 121 0.14 17.14 42.70
CA GLU A 121 -0.67 18.17 43.37
C GLU A 121 -1.61 17.59 44.47
N ASP A 122 -1.86 16.29 44.47
CA ASP A 122 -2.74 15.63 45.44
C ASP A 122 -2.00 15.22 46.72
N LYS A 123 -2.49 15.68 47.87
CA LYS A 123 -1.85 15.43 49.18
C LYS A 123 -2.11 14.03 49.75
N ALA A 124 -3.17 13.38 49.30
CA ALA A 124 -3.59 12.07 49.80
C ALA A 124 -4.17 11.23 48.66
N VAL A 125 -3.62 10.04 48.47
CA VAL A 125 -3.99 9.12 47.39
C VAL A 125 -4.20 7.71 47.94
N VAL A 126 -5.23 7.02 47.45
CA VAL A 126 -5.52 5.63 47.78
C VAL A 126 -5.29 4.76 46.54
N VAL A 127 -4.41 3.78 46.63
CA VAL A 127 -4.21 2.75 45.60
C VAL A 127 -5.02 1.52 46.01
N ASN A 128 -6.07 1.20 45.25
CA ASN A 128 -6.84 -0.01 45.44
C ASN A 128 -6.24 -1.14 44.61
N VAL A 129 -6.03 -2.31 45.21
CA VAL A 129 -5.43 -3.48 44.58
C VAL A 129 -6.18 -4.75 44.96
N ALA A 130 -5.93 -5.83 44.24
CA ALA A 130 -6.46 -7.15 44.60
C ALA A 130 -5.99 -7.56 46.01
N PRO A 131 -6.85 -8.22 46.83
CA PRO A 131 -6.50 -8.58 48.21
C PRO A 131 -5.25 -9.45 48.32
N GLU A 132 -4.99 -10.27 47.29
CA GLU A 132 -3.88 -11.23 47.20
C GLU A 132 -2.50 -10.55 47.19
N ILE A 133 -2.41 -9.35 46.60
CA ILE A 133 -1.13 -8.63 46.41
C ILE A 133 -0.98 -7.43 47.36
N LEU A 134 -2.00 -7.13 48.19
CA LEU A 134 -2.04 -5.95 49.07
C LEU A 134 -0.75 -5.77 49.88
N GLY A 135 -0.35 -6.80 50.62
CA GLY A 135 0.78 -6.68 51.55
C GLY A 135 2.11 -6.43 50.84
N GLU A 136 2.28 -6.95 49.63
CA GLU A 136 3.50 -6.75 48.84
C GLU A 136 3.53 -5.37 48.18
N VAL A 137 2.42 -4.94 47.59
CA VAL A 137 2.29 -3.60 47.00
C VAL A 137 2.47 -2.52 48.07
N GLN A 138 1.87 -2.71 49.26
CA GLN A 138 2.03 -1.79 50.38
C GLN A 138 3.50 -1.59 50.75
N ARG A 139 4.25 -2.67 50.97
CA ARG A 139 5.70 -2.60 51.27
C ARG A 139 6.49 -1.87 50.18
N ARG A 140 6.15 -2.10 48.91
CA ARG A 140 6.85 -1.49 47.76
C ARG A 140 6.54 0.00 47.57
N LEU A 141 5.34 0.45 47.98
CA LEU A 141 4.92 1.85 47.89
C LEU A 141 5.19 2.66 49.17
N GLU A 142 5.50 2.01 50.30
CA GLU A 142 5.82 2.69 51.56
C GLU A 142 6.93 3.75 51.43
N ALA A 143 7.95 3.49 50.60
CA ALA A 143 9.05 4.41 50.34
C ALA A 143 8.62 5.71 49.61
N MET A 144 7.42 5.75 49.04
CA MET A 144 6.88 6.95 48.38
C MET A 144 6.20 7.91 49.36
N ASN A 145 5.92 7.48 50.59
CA ASN A 145 5.39 8.37 51.60
C ASN A 145 6.42 9.44 51.93
N SER A 146 6.10 10.69 51.58
CA SER A 146 6.91 11.87 51.87
C SER A 146 6.06 12.89 52.59
N GLY A 147 6.67 13.87 53.26
CA GLY A 147 5.94 14.85 54.08
C GLY A 147 4.84 15.64 53.33
N ALA A 148 4.83 15.63 51.99
CA ALA A 148 3.82 16.27 51.15
C ALA A 148 2.79 15.31 50.52
N LEU A 149 3.07 14.00 50.44
CA LEU A 149 2.24 12.99 49.76
C LEU A 149 2.04 11.77 50.66
N THR A 150 0.78 11.50 51.00
CA THR A 150 0.39 10.28 51.73
C THR A 150 -0.24 9.28 50.77
N VAL A 151 0.40 8.12 50.61
CA VAL A 151 -0.09 6.99 49.81
C VAL A 151 -0.61 5.90 50.74
N ARG A 152 -1.92 5.62 50.64
CA ARG A 152 -2.54 4.45 51.30
C ARG A 152 -2.80 3.36 50.27
N VAL A 153 -2.54 2.11 50.62
CA VAL A 153 -2.94 0.96 49.80
C VAL A 153 -4.13 0.28 50.48
N ALA A 154 -5.18 -0.01 49.71
CA ALA A 154 -6.39 -0.67 50.18
C ALA A 154 -6.70 -1.89 49.31
N ALA A 155 -7.28 -2.93 49.92
CA ALA A 155 -7.78 -4.07 49.16
C ALA A 155 -9.18 -3.77 48.62
N ASP A 156 -9.40 -4.06 47.35
CA ASP A 156 -10.72 -4.07 46.72
C ASP A 156 -11.05 -5.48 46.24
N ARG A 157 -12.15 -6.04 46.77
CA ARG A 157 -12.63 -7.39 46.45
C ARG A 157 -13.09 -7.55 45.00
N HIS A 158 -13.31 -6.45 44.29
CA HIS A 158 -13.71 -6.45 42.89
C HIS A 158 -12.51 -6.49 41.93
N LEU A 159 -11.29 -6.32 42.44
CA LEU A 159 -10.05 -6.37 41.68
C LEU A 159 -9.37 -7.73 41.86
N SER A 160 -8.75 -8.24 40.80
CA SER A 160 -8.02 -9.51 40.77
C SER A 160 -6.67 -9.36 40.06
N GLY A 161 -5.67 -10.12 40.50
CA GLY A 161 -4.33 -10.11 39.91
C GLY A 161 -3.73 -8.71 39.77
N ARG A 162 -3.52 -8.28 38.52
CA ARG A 162 -2.85 -7.02 38.14
C ARG A 162 -3.76 -5.80 38.04
N GLN A 163 -5.04 -5.97 38.35
CA GLN A 163 -6.00 -4.86 38.35
C GLN A 163 -5.73 -3.92 39.54
N SER A 164 -5.64 -2.62 39.26
CA SER A 164 -5.45 -1.62 40.30
C SER A 164 -6.04 -0.27 39.91
N THR A 165 -6.53 0.47 40.89
CA THR A 165 -7.08 1.82 40.69
C THR A 165 -6.44 2.81 41.64
N VAL A 166 -6.27 4.04 41.20
CA VAL A 166 -5.75 5.15 41.99
C VAL A 166 -6.86 6.15 42.21
N THR A 167 -7.24 6.36 43.46
CA THR A 167 -8.29 7.29 43.87
C THR A 167 -7.70 8.46 44.63
N THR A 168 -7.98 9.67 44.16
CA THR A 168 -7.67 10.94 44.82
C THR A 168 -8.96 11.62 45.29
N ALA A 169 -8.88 12.78 45.93
CA ALA A 169 -10.07 13.51 46.38
C ALA A 169 -10.99 13.95 45.23
N SER A 170 -10.44 14.07 44.03
CA SER A 170 -11.14 14.61 42.85
C SER A 170 -11.45 13.54 41.80
N THR A 171 -10.66 12.46 41.70
CA THR A 171 -10.72 11.52 40.57
C THR A 171 -10.40 10.08 40.98
N SER A 172 -10.96 9.10 40.26
CA SER A 172 -10.50 7.70 40.31
C SER A 172 -10.04 7.27 38.92
N ILE A 173 -8.83 6.71 38.84
CA ILE A 173 -8.15 6.34 37.59
C ILE A 173 -7.85 4.85 37.63
N ASP A 174 -8.20 4.11 36.57
CA ASP A 174 -7.75 2.73 36.38
C ASP A 174 -6.28 2.73 35.91
N VAL A 175 -5.42 2.07 36.67
CA VAL A 175 -3.98 1.94 36.37
C VAL A 175 -3.58 0.47 36.20
N GLY A 176 -4.56 -0.43 36.06
CA GLY A 176 -4.36 -1.82 35.74
C GLY A 176 -3.62 -1.96 34.42
N ILE A 177 -2.52 -2.71 34.44
CA ILE A 177 -1.65 -2.84 33.26
C ILE A 177 -2.39 -3.53 32.12
N ASP A 178 -3.28 -4.48 32.44
CA ASP A 178 -4.07 -5.17 31.41
C ASP A 178 -5.05 -4.22 30.73
N THR A 179 -5.70 -3.31 31.48
CA THR A 179 -6.54 -2.27 30.90
C THR A 179 -5.74 -1.34 29.98
N GLN A 180 -4.52 -0.95 30.39
CA GLN A 180 -3.65 -0.10 29.57
C GLN A 180 -3.16 -0.80 28.29
N LEU A 181 -2.78 -2.07 28.39
CA LEU A 181 -2.38 -2.89 27.24
C LEU A 181 -3.55 -3.07 26.26
N GLU A 182 -4.76 -3.27 26.76
CA GLU A 182 -5.97 -3.34 25.92
C GLU A 182 -6.24 -2.00 25.22
N ALA A 183 -6.10 -0.87 25.93
CA ALA A 183 -6.26 0.45 25.34
C ALA A 183 -5.22 0.71 24.22
N ILE A 184 -3.97 0.31 24.43
CA ILE A 184 -2.92 0.40 23.40
C ILE A 184 -3.29 -0.49 22.20
N ARG A 185 -3.74 -1.71 22.44
CA ARG A 185 -4.16 -2.63 21.37
C ARG A 185 -5.32 -2.06 20.55
N ALA A 186 -6.34 -1.53 21.22
CA ALA A 186 -7.49 -0.90 20.57
C ALA A 186 -7.06 0.32 19.74
N ALA A 187 -6.22 1.21 20.29
CA ALA A 187 -5.71 2.36 19.56
C ALA A 187 -4.88 1.97 18.32
N MET A 188 -4.08 0.90 18.41
CA MET A 188 -3.35 0.36 17.26
C MET A 188 -4.28 -0.21 16.18
N GLN A 189 -5.38 -0.85 16.58
CA GLN A 189 -6.39 -1.39 15.65
C GLN A 189 -7.19 -0.27 14.98
N ASP A 190 -7.57 0.76 15.71
CA ASP A 190 -8.30 1.92 15.17
C ASP A 190 -7.44 2.68 14.15
N GLN A 191 -6.17 2.95 14.47
CA GLN A 191 -5.23 3.57 13.52
C GLN A 191 -5.06 2.75 12.22
N TYR A 192 -5.13 1.42 12.32
CA TYR A 192 -5.10 0.55 11.14
C TYR A 192 -6.39 0.65 10.32
N GLN A 193 -7.57 0.70 10.96
CA GLN A 193 -8.83 0.83 10.25
C GLN A 193 -8.97 2.18 9.55
N GLU A 194 -8.51 3.26 10.18
CA GLU A 194 -8.49 4.61 9.57
C GLU A 194 -7.56 4.67 8.34
N ARG A 195 -6.38 4.04 8.40
CA ARG A 195 -5.43 4.02 7.27
C ARG A 195 -5.80 3.04 6.16
N SER A 196 -6.57 1.99 6.46
CA SER A 196 -7.04 1.01 5.47
C SER A 196 -8.36 1.44 4.78
N GLY A 197 -9.07 2.41 5.36
CA GLY A 197 -10.33 2.93 4.83
C GLY A 197 -10.21 4.22 4.00
N SER A 198 -9.01 4.77 3.86
CA SER A 198 -8.71 5.97 3.06
C SER A 198 -7.91 5.64 1.82
#